data_AF-A0A6H1NFP6-F1
#
_entry.id   AF-A0A6H1NFP6-F1
#
_cell.length_a   1.000
_cell.length_b   1.000
_cell.length_c   1.000
_cell.angle_alpha   90.00
_cell.angle_beta   90.00
_cell.angle_gamma   90.00
#
_symmetry.space_group_name_H-M   'P 1'
#
loop_
_entity.id
_entity.type
_entity.pdbx_description
1 polymer ?
#
loop_
_entity_poly.entity_id
_entity_poly.type
_entity_poly.pdbx_seq_one_letter_code
_entity_poly.pdbx_strand_id
1 'polypeptide(L)'
;MRVRPGPVLGDGRRTGVGSAFTVVRDGGTYVLFTMAAGTAGLTTITSYWACAPTGPWHGPTRSFGPSLPQGQVAAYNPQVHAALSDGDRLVLSYDVNWLDTTGGVSAQANLSRNVALYRPRFVTLRLGEPGS
;
A
#
# COMPACT_ATOMS: atom_id res chain seq x y z
N MET A 1 -14.16 -28.07 -33.07
CA MET A 1 -13.35 -26.83 -33.02
C MET A 1 -13.23 -26.41 -31.56
N ARG A 2 -12.05 -26.57 -30.93
CA ARG A 2 -11.83 -26.28 -29.50
C ARG A 2 -11.13 -24.92 -29.40
N VAL A 3 -11.82 -23.91 -28.89
CA VAL A 3 -11.21 -22.61 -28.58
C VAL A 3 -10.36 -22.77 -27.32
N ARG A 4 -9.05 -22.52 -27.41
CA ARG A 4 -8.19 -22.31 -26.25
C ARG A 4 -8.19 -20.81 -25.94
N PRO A 5 -8.58 -20.37 -24.73
CA PRO A 5 -8.41 -18.98 -24.35
C PRO A 5 -6.92 -18.64 -24.31
N GLY A 6 -6.50 -17.67 -25.13
CA GLY A 6 -5.21 -17.00 -25.03
C GLY A 6 -5.18 -16.04 -23.83
N PRO A 7 -4.00 -15.57 -23.40
CA PRO A 7 -3.82 -14.91 -22.12
C PRO A 7 -4.58 -13.58 -22.07
N VAL A 8 -5.39 -13.41 -21.02
CA VAL A 8 -6.15 -12.18 -20.78
C VAL A 8 -5.38 -11.30 -19.79
N LEU A 9 -4.50 -10.46 -20.35
CA LEU A 9 -4.08 -9.15 -19.85
C LEU A 9 -3.34 -9.05 -18.49
N GLY A 10 -2.11 -8.51 -18.58
CA GLY A 10 -1.19 -8.14 -17.51
C GLY A 10 0.09 -8.97 -17.58
N ASP A 11 1.23 -8.37 -17.92
CA ASP A 11 2.55 -9.03 -18.02
C ASP A 11 3.10 -9.59 -16.68
N GLY A 12 2.27 -9.68 -15.64
CA GLY A 12 2.63 -10.16 -14.29
C GLY A 12 3.71 -9.34 -13.60
N ARG A 13 4.18 -8.24 -14.21
CA ARG A 13 5.33 -7.46 -13.73
C ARG A 13 4.94 -6.11 -13.13
N ARG A 14 3.70 -5.65 -13.32
CA ARG A 14 3.23 -4.32 -12.88
C ARG A 14 1.92 -4.29 -12.09
N THR A 15 1.28 -5.43 -11.89
CA THR A 15 0.08 -5.58 -11.07
C THR A 15 0.34 -6.62 -9.99
N GLY A 16 0.32 -6.19 -8.73
CA GLY A 16 0.62 -7.04 -7.59
C GLY A 16 0.37 -6.29 -6.29
N VAL A 17 -0.14 -7.01 -5.30
CA VAL A 17 -0.33 -6.51 -3.95
C VAL A 17 0.93 -6.86 -3.15
N GLY A 18 1.40 -5.93 -2.32
CA GLY A 18 2.41 -6.22 -1.31
C GLY A 18 1.88 -7.22 -0.28
N SER A 19 2.74 -7.69 0.62
CA SER A 19 2.37 -8.69 1.63
C SER A 19 1.29 -8.22 2.63
N ALA A 20 0.99 -6.92 2.66
CA ALA A 20 -0.06 -6.33 3.49
C ALA A 20 -0.88 -5.30 2.69
N PHE A 21 -2.18 -5.30 2.91
CA PHE A 21 -3.14 -4.40 2.30
C PHE A 21 -4.29 -4.08 3.27
N THR A 22 -5.01 -3.00 2.97
CA THR A 22 -6.21 -2.57 3.68
C THR A 22 -7.27 -2.16 2.67
N VAL A 23 -8.55 -2.38 3.00
CA VAL A 23 -9.67 -2.01 2.14
C VAL A 23 -10.59 -1.05 2.90
N VAL A 24 -11.05 -0.01 2.22
CA VAL A 24 -12.06 0.93 2.72
C VAL A 24 -13.18 1.07 1.70
N ARG A 25 -14.40 1.28 2.17
CA ARG A 25 -15.55 1.62 1.33
C ARG A 25 -15.70 3.14 1.30
N ASP A 26 -15.78 3.69 0.10
CA ASP A 26 -16.07 5.10 -0.16
C ASP A 26 -17.23 5.20 -1.14
N GLY A 27 -18.36 5.75 -0.69
CA GLY A 27 -19.60 5.72 -1.45
C GLY A 27 -19.96 4.30 -1.94
N GLY A 28 -20.08 4.11 -3.26
CA GLY A 28 -20.36 2.82 -3.90
C GLY A 28 -19.12 1.99 -4.25
N THR A 29 -17.92 2.46 -3.91
CA THR A 29 -16.65 1.90 -4.38
C THR A 29 -15.84 1.36 -3.20
N TYR A 30 -15.10 0.28 -3.43
CA TYR A 30 -14.11 -0.25 -2.51
C TYR A 30 -12.73 0.14 -3.01
N VAL A 31 -11.91 0.72 -2.13
CA VAL A 31 -10.53 1.11 -2.43
C VAL A 31 -9.60 0.24 -1.60
N LEU A 32 -8.66 -0.41 -2.26
CA LEU A 32 -7.59 -1.20 -1.63
C LEU A 32 -6.31 -0.39 -1.67
N PHE A 33 -5.65 -0.22 -0.53
CA PHE A 33 -4.30 0.34 -0.43
C PHE A 33 -3.29 -0.75 -0.12
N THR A 34 -2.15 -0.70 -0.81
CA THR A 34 -1.06 -1.66 -0.68
C THR A 34 0.27 -1.00 -1.01
N MET A 35 1.38 -1.58 -0.56
CA MET A 35 2.68 -1.26 -1.17
C MET A 35 2.66 -1.64 -2.67
N ALA A 36 3.32 -0.84 -3.50
CA ALA A 36 3.48 -1.11 -4.92
C ALA A 36 4.29 -2.41 -5.16
N ALA A 37 4.16 -3.00 -6.35
CA ALA A 37 4.93 -4.18 -6.71
C ALA A 37 6.41 -3.86 -6.98
N GLY A 38 7.28 -4.87 -6.84
CA GLY A 38 8.71 -4.74 -7.11
C GLY A 38 9.43 -3.82 -6.13
N THR A 39 10.54 -3.23 -6.57
CA THR A 39 11.39 -2.36 -5.72
C THR A 39 10.69 -1.07 -5.28
N ALA A 40 9.71 -0.59 -6.07
CA ALA A 40 8.87 0.55 -5.70
C ALA A 40 8.07 0.28 -4.41
N GLY A 41 7.79 -0.99 -4.10
CA GLY A 41 7.12 -1.40 -2.87
C GLY A 41 7.86 -1.08 -1.57
N LEU A 42 9.12 -0.65 -1.65
CA LEU A 42 9.85 -0.16 -0.47
C LEU A 42 9.45 1.27 -0.10
N THR A 43 8.97 2.06 -1.05
CA THR A 43 8.79 3.51 -0.85
C THR A 43 7.46 4.05 -1.33
N THR A 44 6.63 3.22 -1.98
CA THR A 44 5.41 3.67 -2.67
C THR A 44 4.20 2.86 -2.21
N ILE A 45 3.17 3.55 -1.76
CA ILE A 45 1.82 3.01 -1.56
C ILE A 45 1.03 3.26 -2.84
N THR A 46 0.29 2.27 -3.30
CA THR A 46 -0.59 2.33 -4.46
C THR A 46 -2.01 1.89 -4.11
N SER A 47 -2.97 2.24 -4.95
CA SER A 47 -4.37 1.90 -4.79
C SER A 47 -4.97 1.15 -5.96
N TYR A 48 -5.96 0.32 -5.64
CA TYR A 48 -6.86 -0.35 -6.57
C TYR A 48 -8.30 -0.05 -6.17
N TRP A 49 -9.26 -0.23 -7.08
CA TRP A 49 -10.68 -0.07 -6.76
C TRP A 49 -11.54 -1.20 -7.31
N ALA A 50 -12.71 -1.39 -6.71
CA ALA A 50 -13.71 -2.37 -7.16
C ALA A 50 -15.13 -1.91 -6.80
N CYS A 51 -16.14 -2.43 -7.51
CA CYS A 51 -17.56 -2.21 -7.16
C CYS A 51 -18.03 -3.11 -6.00
N ALA A 52 -17.27 -4.15 -5.64
CA ALA A 52 -17.58 -5.10 -4.58
C ALA A 52 -16.30 -5.42 -3.78
N PRO A 53 -16.42 -5.80 -2.49
CA PRO A 53 -15.25 -6.06 -1.64
C PRO A 53 -14.44 -7.28 -2.10
N THR A 54 -15.02 -8.14 -2.94
CA THR A 54 -14.38 -9.32 -3.53
C THR A 54 -13.80 -9.05 -4.92
N GLY A 55 -13.87 -7.82 -5.43
CA GLY A 55 -13.47 -7.48 -6.80
C GLY A 55 -14.60 -7.66 -7.84
N PRO A 56 -14.28 -7.61 -9.14
CA PRO A 56 -12.93 -7.54 -9.71
C PRO A 56 -12.22 -6.23 -9.36
N TRP A 57 -10.91 -6.33 -9.06
CA TRP A 57 -10.08 -5.17 -8.74
C TRP A 57 -9.49 -4.54 -9.99
N HIS A 58 -9.59 -3.22 -10.09
CA HIS A 58 -9.11 -2.39 -11.17
C HIS A 58 -7.95 -1.52 -10.67
N GLY A 59 -6.88 -1.40 -11.47
CA GLY A 59 -5.71 -0.60 -11.12
C GLY A 59 -4.38 -1.30 -11.42
N PRO A 60 -3.25 -0.78 -10.87
CA PRO A 60 -3.19 0.33 -9.90
C PRO A 60 -3.64 1.66 -10.51
N THR A 61 -4.33 2.51 -9.73
CA THR A 61 -4.88 3.79 -10.23
C THR A 61 -4.09 5.00 -9.77
N ARG A 62 -3.79 5.11 -8.47
CA ARG A 62 -3.00 6.21 -7.91
C ARG A 62 -1.93 5.66 -6.97
N SER A 63 -0.80 6.35 -6.93
CA SER A 63 0.33 6.01 -6.06
C SER A 63 0.87 7.27 -5.40
N PHE A 64 1.40 7.11 -4.19
CA PHE A 64 2.11 8.18 -3.50
C PHE A 64 3.25 7.62 -2.67
N GLY A 65 4.30 8.44 -2.50
CA GLY A 65 5.39 8.16 -1.59
C GLY A 65 5.07 8.76 -0.21
N PRO A 66 4.79 7.95 0.83
CA PRO A 66 4.66 8.49 2.18
C PRO A 66 5.98 9.12 2.66
N SER A 67 5.91 10.04 3.62
CA SER A 67 7.11 10.67 4.17
C SER A 67 7.96 9.63 4.91
N LEU A 68 9.21 9.48 4.46
CA LEU A 68 10.18 8.56 5.02
C LEU A 68 11.33 9.34 5.67
N PRO A 69 11.88 8.87 6.80
CA PRO A 69 13.13 9.40 7.34
C PRO A 69 14.26 9.31 6.32
N GLN A 70 15.28 10.16 6.48
CA GLN A 70 16.53 9.97 5.74
C GLN A 70 17.19 8.64 6.11
N GLY A 71 17.88 8.04 5.14
CA GLY A 71 18.56 6.76 5.26
C GLY A 71 17.89 5.64 4.48
N GLN A 72 18.41 4.42 4.64
CA GLN A 72 17.89 3.24 3.97
C GLN A 72 16.67 2.71 4.72
N VAL A 73 15.48 3.17 4.34
CA VAL A 73 14.20 2.79 4.96
C VAL A 73 13.20 2.26 3.96
N ALA A 74 12.27 1.44 4.44
CA ALA A 74 11.11 0.97 3.70
C ALA A 74 9.82 1.24 4.48
N ALA A 75 8.80 1.72 3.77
CA ALA A 75 7.41 1.71 4.24
C ALA A 75 6.82 0.31 4.08
N TYR A 76 5.89 -0.06 4.96
CA TYR A 76 5.12 -1.29 4.83
C TYR A 76 3.79 -1.18 5.60
N ASN A 77 2.95 -2.20 5.46
CA ASN A 77 1.71 -2.37 6.22
C ASN A 77 0.78 -1.14 6.22
N PRO A 78 0.29 -0.68 5.05
CA PRO A 78 -0.71 0.37 5.01
C PRO A 78 -2.02 -0.08 5.67
N GLN A 79 -2.56 0.73 6.58
CA GLN A 79 -3.79 0.45 7.34
C GLN A 79 -4.70 1.68 7.35
N VAL A 80 -5.96 1.53 6.95
CA VAL A 80 -6.95 2.62 7.01
C VAL A 80 -7.60 2.65 8.40
N HIS A 81 -7.70 3.85 8.97
CA HIS A 81 -8.33 4.10 10.27
C HIS A 81 -9.68 4.77 10.06
N ALA A 82 -10.72 3.99 9.76
CA ALA A 82 -12.06 4.53 9.49
C ALA A 82 -12.62 5.36 10.65
N ALA A 83 -12.34 4.97 11.90
CA ALA A 83 -12.77 5.70 13.09
C ALA A 83 -12.08 7.07 13.28
N LEU A 84 -10.96 7.31 12.58
CA LEU A 84 -10.23 8.58 12.57
C LEU A 84 -10.48 9.38 11.28
N SER A 85 -11.19 8.79 10.33
CA SER A 85 -11.51 9.37 9.03
C SER A 85 -12.83 10.14 9.13
N ASP A 86 -12.97 11.21 8.34
CA ASP A 86 -14.16 12.07 8.35
C ASP A 86 -14.41 12.67 6.97
N GLY A 87 -15.66 12.62 6.52
CA GLY A 87 -16.08 13.11 5.20
C GLY A 87 -15.22 12.55 4.05
N ASP A 88 -14.59 13.45 3.30
CA ASP A 88 -13.71 13.15 2.16
C ASP A 88 -12.26 12.80 2.58
N ARG A 89 -11.97 12.76 3.88
CA ARG A 89 -10.63 12.54 4.42
C ARG A 89 -10.48 11.15 5.00
N LEU A 90 -9.50 10.41 4.47
CA LEU A 90 -9.07 9.14 4.99
C LEU A 90 -7.78 9.28 5.79
N VAL A 91 -7.75 8.69 6.98
CA VAL A 91 -6.51 8.53 7.76
C VAL A 91 -5.92 7.16 7.45
N LEU A 92 -4.72 7.15 6.87
CA LEU A 92 -3.95 5.96 6.60
C LEU A 92 -2.70 5.96 7.48
N SER A 93 -2.41 4.84 8.14
CA SER A 93 -1.08 4.62 8.72
C SER A 93 -0.23 3.71 7.86
N TYR A 94 1.08 3.81 8.04
CA TYR A 94 2.07 2.89 7.51
C TYR A 94 3.20 2.75 8.52
N ASP A 95 3.82 1.57 8.54
CA ASP A 95 4.97 1.29 9.38
C ASP A 95 6.27 1.54 8.60
N VAL A 96 7.39 1.75 9.32
CA VAL A 96 8.70 1.99 8.72
C VAL A 96 9.72 1.03 9.29
N ASN A 97 10.46 0.37 8.39
CA ASN A 97 11.63 -0.44 8.72
C ASN A 97 12.88 0.22 8.14
N TRP A 98 14.00 0.18 8.84
CA TRP A 98 15.32 0.42 8.24
C TRP A 98 15.80 -0.87 7.59
N LEU A 99 16.30 -0.71 6.38
CA LEU A 99 16.95 -1.74 5.60
C LEU A 99 18.41 -1.75 6.04
N ASP A 100 18.80 -2.76 6.81
CA ASP A 100 20.21 -3.01 7.05
C ASP A 100 20.82 -3.70 5.83
N THR A 101 21.56 -2.95 5.03
CA THR A 101 22.29 -3.51 3.87
C THR A 101 23.61 -4.17 4.24
N THR A 102 24.00 -4.16 5.52
CA THR A 102 25.23 -4.77 6.02
C THR A 102 25.02 -6.15 6.67
N GLY A 103 23.79 -6.65 6.74
CA GLY A 103 23.48 -8.03 7.12
C GLY A 103 23.62 -8.35 8.62
N GLY A 104 23.58 -7.34 9.49
CA GLY A 104 23.67 -7.51 10.94
C GLY A 104 22.30 -7.74 11.59
N VAL A 105 22.13 -8.89 12.25
CA VAL A 105 20.99 -9.20 13.14
C VAL A 105 20.75 -8.12 14.21
N SER A 106 21.78 -7.31 14.51
CA SER A 106 21.74 -6.20 15.47
C SER A 106 20.96 -4.98 14.99
N ALA A 107 20.86 -4.70 13.68
CA ALA A 107 20.15 -3.53 13.19
C ALA A 107 18.63 -3.70 13.33
N GLN A 108 18.05 -4.81 12.83
CA GLN A 108 16.63 -5.12 13.09
C GLN A 108 16.31 -5.20 14.60
N ALA A 109 17.23 -5.74 15.41
CA ALA A 109 17.07 -5.80 16.87
C ALA A 109 17.09 -4.42 17.54
N ASN A 110 17.89 -3.46 17.05
CA ASN A 110 17.92 -2.09 17.55
C ASN A 110 16.70 -1.27 17.11
N LEU A 111 16.12 -1.56 15.93
CA LEU A 111 14.89 -0.92 15.46
C LEU A 111 13.70 -1.20 16.34
N SER A 112 13.41 -2.49 16.53
CA SER A 112 12.29 -2.97 17.32
C SER A 112 12.37 -2.52 18.79
N ARG A 113 13.57 -2.18 19.28
CA ARG A 113 13.80 -1.68 20.65
C ARG A 113 13.55 -0.19 20.82
N ASN A 114 13.38 0.59 19.76
CA ASN A 114 13.11 2.03 19.85
C ASN A 114 11.75 2.38 19.24
N VAL A 115 10.74 2.58 20.10
CA VAL A 115 9.37 2.97 19.70
C VAL A 115 9.30 4.33 19.01
N ALA A 116 10.28 5.22 19.25
CA ALA A 116 10.37 6.47 18.50
C ALA A 116 10.71 6.25 17.02
N LEU A 117 11.08 5.03 16.64
CA LEU A 117 11.49 4.64 15.30
C LEU A 117 10.55 3.57 14.73
N TYR A 118 10.14 2.62 15.56
CA TYR A 118 9.23 1.52 15.23
C TYR A 118 7.79 1.81 15.70
N ARG A 119 7.17 2.80 15.05
CA ARG A 119 5.76 3.14 15.27
C ARG A 119 5.06 3.44 13.94
N PRO A 120 3.73 3.29 13.87
CA PRO A 120 2.97 3.77 12.73
C PRO A 120 3.17 5.28 12.55
N ARG A 121 3.32 5.67 11.29
CA ARG A 121 3.24 7.05 10.84
C ARG A 121 1.91 7.23 10.12
N PHE A 122 1.37 8.44 10.13
CA PHE A 122 0.05 8.73 9.59
C PHE A 122 0.13 9.71 8.44
N VAL A 123 -0.73 9.52 7.45
CA VAL A 123 -0.98 10.44 6.36
C VAL A 123 -2.49 10.58 6.18
N THR A 124 -2.94 11.80 5.87
CA THR A 124 -4.32 12.05 5.50
C THR A 124 -4.43 12.15 3.99
N LEU A 125 -5.34 11.36 3.43
CA LEU A 125 -5.60 11.28 2.00
C LEU A 125 -7.00 11.83 1.71
N ARG A 126 -7.20 12.26 0.47
CA ARG A 126 -8.52 12.49 -0.09
C ARG A 126 -8.70 11.59 -1.30
N LEU A 127 -9.85 10.95 -1.41
CA LEU A 127 -10.19 10.18 -2.59
C LEU A 127 -10.70 11.13 -3.67
N GLY A 128 -10.12 11.04 -4.86
CA GLY A 128 -10.65 11.70 -6.05
C GLY A 128 -11.77 10.86 -6.67
N GLU A 129 -12.46 11.42 -7.67
CA GLU A 129 -13.48 10.67 -8.40
C GLU A 129 -12.88 9.42 -9.08
N PRO A 130 -13.61 8.30 -9.14
CA PRO A 130 -13.17 7.12 -9.87
C PRO A 130 -12.92 7.47 -11.35
N GLY A 131 -11.67 7.38 -11.80
CA GLY A 131 -11.30 7.52 -13.22
C GLY A 131 -10.63 8.83 -13.64
N SER A 132 -10.27 9.71 -12.71
CA SER A 132 -9.45 10.91 -12.98
C SER A 132 -7.95 10.63 -13.00
#